data_AF-A0A1I2I0Z5-F1
#
_entry.id   AF-A0A1I2I0Z5-F1
#
_cell.length_a   1.000
_cell.length_b   1.000
_cell.length_c   1.000
_cell.angle_alpha   90.00
_cell.angle_beta   90.00
_cell.angle_gamma   90.00
#
_symmetry.space_group_name_H-M   'P 1'
#
loop_
_entity.id
_entity.type
_entity.pdbx_description
1 polymer ?
#
loop_
_entity_poly.entity_id
_entity_poly.type
_entity_poly.pdbx_seq_one_letter_code
_entity_poly.pdbx_strand_id
1 'polypeptide(L)' 'MKLEINPGDRVEVIRVSKGSFYRGRYEATVIGQTNGRRIKVRDDQGKDHSVYFKNVKKLP' A
#
# COMPACT_ATOMS: atom_id res chain seq x y z
N MET A 1 6.06 -3.20 -16.26
CA MET A 1 5.11 -3.92 -15.39
C MET A 1 4.08 -2.91 -14.90
N LYS A 2 2.88 -2.89 -15.48
CA LYS A 2 1.78 -2.03 -15.04
C LYS A 2 1.10 -2.77 -13.89
N LEU A 3 1.29 -2.33 -12.66
CA LEU A 3 0.54 -2.87 -11.52
C LEU A 3 -0.90 -2.34 -11.66
N GLU A 4 -1.80 -3.18 -12.15
CA GLU A 4 -3.24 -2.90 -12.22
C GLU A 4 -3.85 -2.96 -10.82
N ILE A 5 -3.49 -1.96 -10.01
CA ILE A 5 -4.02 -1.77 -8.65
C ILE A 5 -5.07 -0.67 -8.72
N ASN A 6 -6.33 -1.04 -8.64
CA ASN A 6 -7.47 -0.14 -8.70
C ASN A 6 -8.03 0.14 -7.29
N PRO A 7 -8.76 1.26 -7.10
CA PRO A 7 -9.55 1.47 -5.88
C PRO A 7 -10.49 0.29 -5.62
N GLY A 8 -10.54 -0.20 -4.39
CA GLY A 8 -11.27 -1.40 -3.97
C GLY A 8 -10.43 -2.67 -3.92
N ASP A 9 -9.24 -2.69 -4.55
CA ASP A 9 -8.36 -3.86 -4.49
C ASP A 9 -7.78 -4.06 -3.08
N ARG A 10 -7.73 -5.33 -2.65
CA ARG A 10 -6.95 -5.72 -1.47
C ARG A 10 -5.49 -5.85 -1.84
N VAL A 11 -4.64 -5.29 -0.99
CA VAL A 11 -3.19 -5.26 -1.21
C VAL A 11 -2.44 -5.58 0.07
N GLU A 12 -1.33 -6.27 -0.07
CA GLU A 12 -0.31 -6.40 0.97
C GLU A 12 0.65 -5.21 0.86
N VAL A 13 0.81 -4.49 1.95
CA VAL A 13 1.65 -3.29 2.03
C VAL A 13 2.88 -3.59 2.88
N ILE A 14 4.05 -3.41 2.27
CA ILE A 14 5.34 -3.55 2.94
C ILE A 14 5.69 -2.21 3.60
N ARG A 15 5.65 -2.18 4.93
CA ARG A 15 6.08 -1.02 5.72
C ARG A 15 7.59 -1.08 5.91
N VAL A 16 8.29 -0.05 5.46
CA VAL A 16 9.73 0.13 5.70
C VAL A 16 9.90 1.38 6.56
N SER A 17 10.25 1.21 7.83
CA SER A 17 10.68 2.34 8.69
C SER A 17 12.10 2.77 8.31
N LYS A 18 12.38 4.07 8.37
CA LYS A 18 13.70 4.64 8.09
C LYS A 18 14.49 4.70 9.41
N GLY A 19 15.65 4.03 9.47
CA GLY A 19 16.55 4.01 10.64
C GLY A 19 16.27 2.86 11.62
N SER A 20 16.87 1.69 11.37
CA SER A 20 16.76 0.45 12.15
C SER A 20 15.46 -0.36 11.97
N PHE A 21 15.32 -0.83 10.73
CA PHE A 21 14.70 -2.10 10.28
C PHE A 21 13.48 -2.65 11.02
N TYR A 22 12.32 -2.01 10.87
CA TYR A 22 11.04 -2.72 10.93
C TYR A 22 10.54 -2.97 9.51
N ARG A 23 10.52 -4.24 9.09
CA ARG A 23 9.89 -4.73 7.85
C ARG A 23 8.63 -5.49 8.23
N GLY A 24 7.53 -4.76 8.41
CA GLY A 24 6.21 -5.35 8.61
C GLY A 24 5.46 -5.45 7.29
N ARG A 25 4.55 -6.42 7.19
CA ARG A 25 3.52 -6.45 6.15
C ARG A 25 2.17 -6.32 6.80
N TYR A 26 1.27 -5.60 6.15
CA TYR A 26 -0.11 -5.49 6.60
C TYR A 26 -1.02 -5.48 5.38
N GLU A 27 -2.23 -5.98 5.56
CA GLU A 27 -3.26 -5.90 4.53
C GLU A 27 -3.92 -4.53 4.55
N ALA A 28 -4.22 -4.02 3.38
CA ALA A 28 -4.92 -2.77 3.21
C ALA A 28 -5.81 -2.81 1.98
N THR A 29 -6.82 -1.94 1.95
CA THR A 29 -7.67 -1.72 0.77
C THR A 29 -7.24 -0.46 0.08
N VAL A 30 -7.12 -0.49 -1.24
CA VAL A 30 -6.79 0.68 -2.03
C VAL A 30 -7.98 1.61 -2.06
N ILE A 31 -7.79 2.85 -1.62
CA ILE A 31 -8.85 3.87 -1.64
C ILE A 31 -8.66 4.88 -2.77
N GLY A 32 -7.46 4.98 -3.34
CA GLY A 32 -7.20 5.87 -4.46
C GLY A 32 -5.74 5.91 -4.89
N GLN A 33 -5.51 6.26 -6.14
CA GLN A 33 -4.18 6.56 -6.65
C GLN A 33 -3.88 8.04 -6.49
N THR A 34 -2.62 8.38 -6.23
CA THR A 34 -2.15 9.77 -6.33
C THR A 34 -1.44 9.92 -7.68
N ASN A 35 -1.41 11.12 -8.27
CA ASN A 35 -0.75 11.41 -9.57
C ASN A 35 0.78 11.19 -9.62
N GLY A 36 1.35 10.43 -8.68
CA GLY A 36 2.77 10.14 -8.59
C GLY A 36 3.05 8.69 -8.24
N ARG A 37 4.17 8.45 -7.56
CA ARG A 37 4.64 7.09 -7.23
C ARG A 37 3.99 6.50 -5.98
N ARG A 38 2.92 7.12 -5.47
CA ARG A 38 2.25 6.75 -4.23
C ARG A 38 0.79 6.41 -4.46
N ILE A 39 0.31 5.49 -3.65
CA ILE A 39 -1.07 5.04 -3.61
C ILE A 39 -1.60 5.22 -2.18
N LYS A 40 -2.85 5.63 -2.08
CA LYS A 40 -3.56 5.71 -0.81
C LYS A 40 -4.24 4.37 -0.54
N VAL A 41 -3.96 3.85 0.64
CA VAL A 41 -4.49 2.59 1.14
C VAL A 41 -5.06 2.80 2.53
N ARG A 42 -6.09 2.05 2.88
CA ARG A 42 -6.70 2.03 4.21
C ARG A 42 -6.42 0.68 4.85
N ASP A 43 -5.80 0.70 6.02
CA ASP A 43 -5.56 -0.53 6.79
C ASP A 43 -6.85 -1.07 7.44
N ASP A 44 -6.73 -2.24 8.05
CA ASP A 44 -7.78 -2.92 8.81
C ASP A 44 -8.26 -2.12 10.04
N GLN A 45 -7.42 -1.23 10.56
CA GLN A 45 -7.76 -0.30 11.64
C GLN A 45 -8.50 0.96 11.14
N GLY A 46 -8.78 1.06 9.84
CA GLY A 46 -9.49 2.18 9.24
C GLY A 46 -8.62 3.42 9.03
N LYS A 47 -7.30 3.31 9.18
CA LYS A 47 -6.35 4.42 9.03
C LYS A 47 -5.81 4.48 7.60
N ASP A 48 -5.78 5.71 7.08
CA ASP A 48 -5.31 5.99 5.73
C ASP A 48 -3.78 6.18 5.70
N HIS A 49 -3.11 5.52 4.76
CA HIS A 49 -1.68 5.60 4.54
C HIS A 49 -1.36 5.92 3.08
N SER A 50 -0.29 6.68 2.86
CA SER A 50 0.23 6.99 1.53
C SER A 50 1.56 6.29 1.30
N VAL A 51 1.53 5.16 0.58
CA VAL A 51 2.67 4.25 0.39
C VAL A 51 3.14 4.24 -1.06
N TYR A 52 4.40 3.89 -1.28
CA TYR A 52 4.93 3.80 -2.64
C TYR A 52 4.42 2.55 -3.36
N PHE A 53 4.14 2.64 -4.66
CA PHE A 53 3.72 1.48 -5.48
C PHE A 53 4.66 0.27 -5.33
N LYS A 54 5.98 0.51 -5.24
CA LYS A 54 6.98 -0.56 -5.06
C LYS A 54 6.84 -1.36 -3.76
N ASN A 55 6.10 -0.81 -2.78
CA ASN A 55 5.86 -1.42 -1.48
C ASN A 55 4.46 -2.07 -1.41
N VAL A 56 3.73 -2.14 -2.52
CA VAL A 56 2.36 -2.65 -2.56
C VAL A 56 2.30 -3.85 -3.49
N LYS A 57 1.70 -4.93 -3.02
CA LYS A 57 1.47 -6.15 -3.79
C LYS A 57 -0.02 -6.46 -3.81
N LYS A 58 -0.62 -6.57 -5.00
CA LYS A 58 -2.02 -6.98 -5.14
C LYS A 58 -2.19 -8.41 -4.64
N LEU A 59 -3.20 -8.61 -3.80
CA LEU A 59 -3.63 -9.94 -3.38
C LEU A 59 -4.63 -10.48 -4.42
N PRO A 60 -4.59 -11.79 -4.74
CA PRO A 60 -5.53 -12.41 -5.67
C PRO A 60 -6.97 -12.39 -5.15
#